data_AF-A0A846Q3V6-F1
#
_entry.id   AF-A0A846Q3V6-F1
#
_cell.length_a   1.000
_cell.length_b   1.000
_cell.length_c   1.000
_cell.angle_alpha   90.00
_cell.angle_beta   90.00
_cell.angle_gamma   90.00
#
_symmetry.space_group_name_H-M   'P 1'
#
loop_
_entity.id
_entity.type
_entity.pdbx_description
1 polymer ?
#
loop_
_entity_poly.entity_id
_entity_poly.type
_entity_poly.pdbx_seq_one_letter_code
_entity_poly.pdbx_strand_id
1 'polypeptide(L)' 'IGPKTIRALALTSKLIYGSEPSWKDPVKFSFAVGGKDGTPYPVDKLTYDEENEILRNAIENAKLGNKEKLQAIRRLENFI' A
#
# COMPACT_ATOMS: atom_id res chain seq x y z
N ILE A 1 -9.80 -4.86 -9.04
CA ILE A 1 -9.09 -4.62 -7.76
C ILE A 1 -10.03 -5.04 -6.64
N GLY A 2 -9.64 -5.99 -5.80
CA GLY A 2 -10.47 -6.47 -4.69
C GLY A 2 -10.42 -5.53 -3.47
N PRO A 3 -11.35 -5.69 -2.51
CA PRO A 3 -11.39 -4.87 -1.29
C PRO A 3 -10.10 -5.00 -0.46
N LYS A 4 -9.47 -6.18 -0.44
CA LYS A 4 -8.18 -6.41 0.22
C LYS A 4 -7.06 -5.56 -0.40
N THR A 5 -6.94 -5.57 -1.72
CA THR A 5 -5.92 -4.81 -2.45
C THR A 5 -6.10 -3.30 -2.25
N ILE A 6 -7.35 -2.80 -2.21
CA ILE A 6 -7.62 -1.39 -1.91
C ILE A 6 -7.19 -1.04 -0.48
N ARG A 7 -7.49 -1.90 0.50
CA ARG A 7 -7.06 -1.70 1.89
C ARG A 7 -5.55 -1.71 2.02
N ALA A 8 -4.86 -2.62 1.34
CA ALA A 8 -3.41 -2.71 1.33
C ALA A 8 -2.79 -1.42 0.77
N LEU A 9 -3.24 -0.98 -0.42
CA LEU A 9 -2.84 0.29 -1.03
C LEU A 9 -3.09 1.50 -0.13
N ALA A 10 -4.19 1.53 0.61
CA ALA A 10 -4.50 2.63 1.51
C ALA A 10 -3.59 2.64 2.75
N LEU A 11 -3.27 1.47 3.32
CA LEU A 11 -2.30 1.35 4.43
C LEU A 11 -0.89 1.74 3.98
N THR A 12 -0.48 1.30 2.80
CA THR A 12 0.79 1.67 2.18
C THR A 12 0.85 3.17 1.88
N SER A 13 -0.23 3.74 1.34
CA SER A 13 -0.35 5.18 1.08
C SER A 13 -0.23 5.99 2.38
N LYS A 14 -0.90 5.55 3.45
CA LYS A 14 -0.78 6.17 4.78
C LYS A 14 0.65 6.13 5.31
N LEU A 15 1.37 5.02 5.09
CA LEU A 15 2.76 4.89 5.51
C LEU A 15 3.67 5.87 4.74
N ILE A 16 3.47 5.99 3.43
CA ILE A 16 4.33 6.81 2.56
C ILE A 16 4.07 8.31 2.72
N TYR A 17 2.80 8.72 2.79
CA TYR A 17 2.41 10.13 2.65
C TYR A 17 1.93 10.80 3.95
N GLY A 18 1.43 10.02 4.90
CA GLY A 18 0.67 10.56 6.04
C GLY A 18 1.16 10.12 7.41
N SER A 19 2.25 9.36 7.50
CA SER A 19 2.78 8.86 8.78
C SER A 19 4.01 9.66 9.22
N GLU A 20 3.98 10.17 10.45
CA GLU A 20 5.17 10.74 11.08
C GLU A 20 6.23 9.66 11.30
N PRO A 21 7.53 10.01 11.26
CA PRO A 21 8.59 9.10 11.63
C PRO A 21 8.36 8.54 13.04
N SER A 22 8.34 7.21 13.17
CA SER A 22 8.14 6.53 14.45
C SER A 22 9.30 5.57 14.71
N TRP A 23 9.89 5.68 15.90
CA TRP A 23 10.85 4.71 16.43
C TRP A 23 10.17 3.49 17.07
N LYS A 24 8.86 3.58 17.31
CA LYS A 24 8.03 2.47 17.78
C LYS A 24 7.52 1.68 16.58
N ASP A 25 7.60 0.35 16.68
CA ASP A 25 7.16 -0.57 15.63
C ASP A 25 5.68 -0.36 15.25
N PRO A 26 5.37 -0.03 13.98
CA PRO A 26 4.02 0.28 13.55
C PRO A 26 3.27 -0.97 13.06
N VAL A 27 2.94 -1.86 13.99
CA VAL A 27 2.27 -3.18 13.77
C VAL A 27 1.01 -3.09 12.87
N LYS A 28 0.32 -1.95 12.84
CA LYS A 28 -0.88 -1.75 12.01
C LYS A 28 -0.66 -1.99 10.52
N PHE A 29 0.55 -1.75 10.00
CA PHE A 29 0.84 -1.92 8.57
C PHE A 29 1.05 -3.38 8.18
N SER A 30 1.32 -4.28 9.13
CA SER A 30 1.36 -5.73 8.90
C SER A 30 0.00 -6.30 8.46
N PHE A 31 -1.09 -5.56 8.66
CA PHE A 31 -2.43 -5.89 8.15
C PHE A 31 -2.65 -5.52 6.68
N ALA A 32 -1.68 -4.90 6.00
CA ALA A 32 -1.79 -4.61 4.57
C ALA A 32 -1.82 -5.92 3.76
N VAL A 33 -0.82 -6.77 4.01
CA VAL A 33 -0.61 -8.01 3.23
C VAL A 33 -0.33 -9.23 4.10
N GLY A 34 -0.34 -9.08 5.42
CA GLY A 34 0.09 -10.14 6.34
C GLY A 34 1.58 -10.08 6.66
N GLY A 35 2.03 -10.96 7.55
CA GLY A 35 3.41 -11.01 8.00
C GLY A 35 4.15 -12.23 7.47
N LYS A 36 5.46 -12.07 7.26
CA LYS A 36 6.36 -13.17 6.88
C LYS A 36 6.33 -14.31 7.90
N ASP A 37 6.22 -13.97 9.18
CA ASP A 37 6.19 -14.93 10.29
C ASP A 37 4.76 -15.44 10.59
N GLY A 38 3.80 -15.19 9.69
CA GLY A 38 2.42 -15.64 9.85
C GLY A 38 1.57 -14.77 10.77
N THR A 39 2.09 -13.66 11.31
CA THR A 39 1.36 -12.74 12.20
C THR A 39 1.16 -11.39 11.50
N PRO A 40 -0.06 -10.84 11.43
CA PRO A 40 -1.33 -11.35 11.98
C PRO A 40 -1.90 -12.56 11.22
N TYR A 41 -1.50 -12.75 9.97
CA TYR A 41 -1.76 -13.93 9.14
C TYR A 41 -0.61 -14.07 8.12
N PRO A 42 -0.43 -15.24 7.49
CA PRO A 42 0.59 -15.43 6.45
C PRO A 42 0.41 -14.44 5.30
N VAL A 43 1.52 -14.07 4.66
CA VAL A 43 1.49 -13.13 3.52
C VAL A 43 0.48 -13.58 2.45
N ASP A 44 -0.51 -12.73 2.18
CA ASP A 44 -1.47 -12.87 1.09
C ASP A 44 -0.77 -12.51 -0.22
N LYS A 45 -0.05 -13.48 -0.79
CA LYS A 45 0.82 -13.29 -1.97
C LYS A 45 0.07 -12.71 -3.17
N LEU A 46 -1.18 -13.12 -3.38
CA LEU A 46 -1.98 -12.62 -4.49
C LEU A 46 -2.23 -11.11 -4.33
N THR A 47 -2.69 -10.69 -3.15
CA THR A 47 -2.93 -9.27 -2.86
C THR A 47 -1.62 -8.47 -2.94
N TYR A 48 -0.52 -9.04 -2.43
CA TYR A 48 0.81 -8.44 -2.47
C TYR A 48 1.32 -8.19 -3.89
N ASP A 49 1.22 -9.20 -4.76
CA ASP A 49 1.66 -9.09 -6.15
C ASP A 49 0.77 -8.10 -6.93
N GLU A 50 -0.55 -8.14 -6.73
CA GLU A 50 -1.47 -7.16 -7.32
C GLU A 50 -1.17 -5.72 -6.88
N GLU A 51 -0.97 -5.49 -5.58
CA GLU A 51 -0.63 -4.18 -5.03
C GLU A 51 0.68 -3.65 -5.61
N ASN A 52 1.72 -4.49 -5.64
CA ASN A 52 3.03 -4.13 -6.17
C ASN A 52 2.97 -3.77 -7.65
N GLU A 53 2.22 -4.52 -8.45
CA GLU A 53 2.04 -4.21 -9.86
C GLU A 53 1.27 -2.90 -10.07
N ILE A 54 0.27 -2.61 -9.25
CA ILE A 54 -0.44 -1.32 -9.30
C ILE A 54 0.51 -0.16 -8.99
N LEU A 55 1.32 -0.28 -7.93
CA LEU A 55 2.30 0.74 -7.52
C LEU A 55 3.38 0.94 -8.60
N ARG A 56 3.96 -0.15 -9.09
CA ARG A 56 4.95 -0.14 -10.17
C ARG A 56 4.41 0.58 -11.40
N ASN A 57 3.23 0.18 -11.86
CA ASN A 57 2.60 0.80 -13.02
C ASN A 57 2.29 2.28 -12.77
N ALA A 58 1.85 2.66 -11.57
CA ALA A 58 1.61 4.07 -11.24
C ALA A 58 2.90 4.91 -11.30
N ILE A 59 4.02 4.37 -10.82
CA ILE A 59 5.34 5.03 -10.85
C ILE A 59 5.85 5.16 -12.28
N GLU A 60 5.80 4.09 -13.08
CA GLU A 60 6.26 4.12 -14.47
C GLU A 60 5.43 5.10 -15.32
N ASN A 61 4.10 5.11 -15.16
CA ASN A 61 3.24 6.09 -15.82
C ASN A 61 3.56 7.53 -15.39
N ALA A 62 3.86 7.74 -14.09
CA ALA A 62 4.20 9.06 -13.57
C ALA A 62 5.51 9.60 -14.15
N LYS A 63 6.49 8.73 -14.42
CA LYS A 63 7.75 9.10 -15.11
C LYS A 63 7.51 9.58 -16.54
N LEU A 64 6.48 9.05 -17.22
CA LEU A 64 6.03 9.48 -18.54
C LEU A 64 5.14 10.74 -18.50
N GLY A 65 4.95 11.36 -17.33
CA GLY A 65 4.12 12.55 -17.13
C GLY A 65 2.67 12.25 -16.73
N ASN A 66 2.21 10.99 -16.83
CA ASN A 66 0.86 10.61 -16.39
C ASN A 66 0.83 10.32 -14.88
N LYS A 67 0.50 11.35 -14.09
CA LYS A 67 0.50 11.30 -12.62
C LYS A 67 -0.85 10.94 -12.00
N GLU A 68 -1.90 10.71 -12.79
CA GLU A 68 -3.27 10.52 -12.27
C GLU A 68 -3.37 9.32 -11.32
N LYS A 69 -2.80 8.18 -11.72
CA LYS A 69 -2.77 6.96 -10.88
C LYS A 69 -2.01 7.20 -9.57
N LEU A 70 -0.85 7.84 -9.64
CA LEU A 70 -0.05 8.12 -8.45
C LEU A 70 -0.78 9.07 -7.49
N GLN A 71 -1.45 10.10 -8.01
CA GLN A 71 -2.27 11.01 -7.22
C GLN A 71 -3.51 10.34 -6.62
N ALA A 72 -4.11 9.37 -7.32
CA ALA A 72 -5.19 8.55 -6.78
C ALA A 72 -4.71 7.71 -5.60
N ILE A 73 -3.56 7.05 -5.73
CA ILE A 73 -2.95 6.26 -4.64
C ILE A 73 -2.64 7.15 -3.44
N ARG A 74 -2.06 8.34 -3.65
CA ARG A 74 -1.79 9.29 -2.55
C ARG A 74 -3.05 9.66 -1.78
N ARG A 75 -4.18 9.88 -2.46
CA ARG A 75 -5.45 10.23 -1.79
C ARG A 75 -5.99 9.12 -0.89
N LEU A 76 -5.57 7.86 -1.07
CA LEU A 76 -6.01 6.74 -0.24
C LEU A 76 -5.62 6.90 1.23
N GLU A 77 -4.59 7.68 1.55
CA GLU A 77 -4.18 7.94 2.95
C GLU A 77 -5.30 8.57 3.80
N ASN A 78 -6.26 9.25 3.18
CA ASN A 78 -7.35 9.95 3.86
C ASN A 78 -8.54 9.03 4.17
N PHE A 79 -8.50 7.77 3.73
CA PHE A 79 -9.59 6.81 3.92
C PHE A 79 -9.29 5.79 5.04
N ILE A 80 -8.15 5.93 5.73
CA ILE A 80 -7.72 5.10 6.87
C ILE A 80 -7.24 5.97 8.04
#